data_AF-A0A8K0P755-F1
#
_entry.id   AF-A0A8K0P755-F1
#
_cell.length_a   1.000
_cell.length_b   1.000
_cell.length_c   1.000
_cell.angle_alpha   90.00
_cell.angle_beta   90.00
_cell.angle_gamma   90.00
#
_symmetry.space_group_name_H-M   'P 1'
#
loop_
_entity.id
_entity.type
_entity.pdbx_description
1 polymer ?
#
loop_
_entity_poly.entity_id
_entity_poly.type
_entity_poly.pdbx_seq_one_letter_code
_entity_poly.pdbx_strand_id
1 'polypeptide(L)'
;MQGKPPRVTLRCPRVLVAFFLALHLRHISASRISIGSTLTPSPGSGFPRPRPNASETQYADTEVEELLIMLRETENLEEQGDILQYLVDTQGLAYETGIVDEGKAVTIKDLLKVLYEKACQQKLWGLVRHTAGMLGKRVEDLAKAVTDLLVRQKQVTVGMPPLHEHAITAPLPEADLRTLIHGAYGDDESTAMLSQELLVYLAMFIRTEPQLFHEMLRLRVGLIIQ
;
A
#
# COMPACT_ATOMS: atom_id res chain seq x y z
N MET A 1 -35.84 -10.08 -13.11
CA MET A 1 -34.70 -11.00 -12.92
C MET A 1 -33.42 -10.23 -13.23
N GLN A 2 -32.88 -9.49 -12.25
CA GLN A 2 -31.64 -8.72 -12.43
C GLN A 2 -30.43 -9.62 -12.09
N GLY A 3 -29.57 -9.85 -13.08
CA GLY A 3 -28.34 -10.63 -12.93
C GLY A 3 -27.26 -9.84 -12.21
N LYS A 4 -26.73 -10.41 -11.13
CA LYS A 4 -25.61 -9.88 -10.33
C LYS A 4 -24.29 -10.19 -11.05
N PRO A 5 -23.32 -9.25 -11.14
CA PRO A 5 -22.05 -9.50 -11.83
C PRO A 5 -21.15 -10.45 -11.01
N PRO A 6 -20.23 -11.18 -11.66
CA PRO A 6 -19.41 -12.18 -11.00
C PRO A 6 -18.34 -11.52 -10.10
N ARG A 7 -18.30 -11.92 -8.83
CA ARG A 7 -17.20 -11.60 -7.91
C ARG A 7 -16.03 -12.54 -8.18
N VAL A 8 -14.93 -12.00 -8.71
CA VAL A 8 -13.65 -12.71 -8.75
C VAL A 8 -13.20 -12.95 -7.31
N THR A 9 -13.02 -14.22 -6.95
CA THR A 9 -12.67 -14.67 -5.60
C THR A 9 -11.28 -15.26 -5.65
N LEU A 10 -10.28 -14.62 -5.04
CA LEU A 10 -8.95 -15.22 -4.86
C LEU A 10 -8.96 -16.02 -3.56
N ARG A 11 -8.93 -17.35 -3.67
CA ARG A 11 -8.62 -18.24 -2.54
C ARG A 11 -7.11 -18.44 -2.50
N CYS A 12 -6.48 -18.23 -1.35
CA CYS A 12 -5.10 -18.69 -1.14
C CYS A 12 -4.87 -19.31 0.24
N PRO A 13 -4.50 -20.61 0.30
CA PRO A 13 -3.91 -21.22 1.48
C PRO A 13 -2.40 -21.55 1.29
N ARG A 14 -1.61 -21.14 2.29
CA ARG A 14 -0.50 -21.89 2.95
C ARG A 14 0.99 -21.68 2.61
N VAL A 15 1.42 -20.77 1.73
CA VAL A 15 2.86 -20.39 1.60
C VAL A 15 3.06 -18.86 1.41
N LEU A 16 2.07 -18.04 1.79
CA LEU A 16 1.79 -16.78 1.10
C LEU A 16 2.48 -15.49 1.55
N VAL A 17 3.49 -15.50 2.42
CA VAL A 17 4.24 -14.24 2.72
C VAL A 17 5.60 -14.15 2.04
N ALA A 18 6.31 -15.26 1.83
CA ALA A 18 7.35 -15.29 0.80
C ALA A 18 6.75 -15.09 -0.61
N PHE A 19 5.50 -15.53 -0.80
CA PHE A 19 4.73 -15.37 -2.02
C PHE A 19 4.09 -13.98 -2.19
N PHE A 20 3.88 -13.19 -1.13
CA PHE A 20 3.43 -11.80 -1.29
C PHE A 20 4.54 -10.94 -1.95
N LEU A 21 5.80 -11.27 -1.72
CA LEU A 21 6.95 -10.73 -2.45
C LEU A 21 7.13 -11.31 -3.87
N ALA A 22 6.66 -12.54 -4.13
CA ALA A 22 6.89 -13.25 -5.41
C ALA A 22 5.69 -13.28 -6.39
N LEU A 23 4.45 -13.02 -5.93
CA LEU A 23 3.23 -13.14 -6.74
C LEU A 23 2.67 -11.80 -7.25
N HIS A 24 3.22 -10.66 -6.85
CA HIS A 24 3.01 -9.39 -7.59
C HIS A 24 3.80 -9.33 -8.92
N LEU A 25 4.55 -10.38 -9.26
CA LEU A 25 5.40 -10.46 -10.45
C LEU A 25 4.99 -11.54 -11.47
N ARG A 26 3.78 -12.11 -11.42
CA ARG A 26 3.35 -13.12 -12.43
C ARG A 26 2.02 -12.88 -13.12
N HIS A 27 1.48 -11.66 -13.08
CA HIS A 27 0.40 -11.30 -14.00
C HIS A 27 0.35 -9.82 -14.41
N ILE A 28 1.51 -9.20 -14.62
CA ILE A 28 1.60 -7.96 -15.39
C ILE A 28 2.07 -8.37 -16.79
N SER A 29 1.12 -8.40 -17.73
CA SER A 29 1.44 -8.44 -19.15
C SER A 29 2.32 -7.23 -19.46
N ALA A 30 3.51 -7.47 -20.01
CA ALA A 30 4.42 -6.43 -20.41
C ALA A 30 3.79 -5.59 -21.54
N SER A 31 3.26 -4.41 -21.20
CA SER A 31 3.08 -3.33 -22.17
C SER A 31 4.33 -2.45 -22.09
N ARG A 32 5.11 -2.43 -23.17
CA ARG A 32 6.31 -1.61 -23.29
C ARG A 32 5.89 -0.16 -23.50
N ILE A 33 6.03 0.66 -22.47
CA ILE A 33 6.27 2.10 -22.63
C ILE A 33 7.71 2.33 -22.15
N SER A 34 8.62 2.51 -23.11
CA SER A 34 10.02 2.82 -22.82
C SER A 34 10.16 4.29 -22.44
N ILE A 35 10.56 4.54 -21.20
CA ILE A 35 11.22 5.78 -20.81
C ILE A 35 12.59 5.35 -20.28
N GLY A 36 13.65 5.71 -21.03
CA GLY A 36 15.06 5.82 -20.61
C GLY A 36 15.72 4.64 -19.88
N SER A 37 16.74 4.04 -20.49
CA SER A 37 17.72 3.15 -19.85
C SER A 37 19.04 3.91 -19.62
N THR A 38 19.70 3.87 -18.45
CA THR A 38 20.81 2.96 -18.09
C THR A 38 21.41 3.27 -16.68
N LEU A 39 21.74 2.20 -15.94
CA LEU A 39 22.80 2.01 -14.91
C LEU A 39 22.68 2.61 -13.48
N THR A 40 22.41 1.69 -12.54
CA THR A 40 22.85 1.49 -11.12
C THR A 40 23.26 2.69 -10.25
N PRO A 41 22.81 2.73 -8.97
CA PRO A 41 23.78 2.52 -7.88
C PRO A 41 23.29 1.76 -6.62
N SER A 42 24.30 1.46 -5.80
CA SER A 42 24.44 0.68 -4.55
C SER A 42 23.64 1.18 -3.31
N PRO A 43 23.61 0.40 -2.19
CA PRO A 43 22.65 0.58 -1.11
C PRO A 43 23.14 1.56 -0.04
N GLY A 44 22.25 2.49 0.36
CA GLY A 44 22.45 3.44 1.45
C GLY A 44 21.18 3.57 2.27
N SER A 45 21.29 3.23 3.55
CA SER A 45 20.26 3.12 4.57
C SER A 45 19.66 4.45 5.03
N GLY A 46 18.36 4.45 5.28
CA GLY A 46 17.66 5.43 6.11
C GLY A 46 16.17 5.47 5.77
N PHE A 47 15.33 4.97 6.67
CA PHE A 47 13.87 5.14 6.54
C PHE A 47 13.53 6.64 6.58
N PRO A 48 12.95 7.22 5.52
CA PRO A 48 12.40 8.56 5.61
C PRO A 48 11.09 8.47 6.40
N ARG A 49 11.00 9.24 7.48
CA ARG A 49 9.73 9.52 8.16
C ARG A 49 8.78 10.24 7.17
N PRO A 50 7.46 10.04 7.24
CA PRO A 50 6.54 10.84 6.44
C PRO A 50 6.68 12.30 6.89
N ARG A 51 6.99 13.18 5.94
CA ARG A 51 6.88 14.63 6.15
C ARG A 51 5.40 14.98 6.00
N PRO A 52 4.75 15.60 7.00
CA PRO A 52 3.42 16.16 6.80
C PRO A 52 3.52 17.38 5.87
N ASN A 53 2.72 17.41 4.82
CA ASN A 53 2.27 18.59 4.06
C ASN A 53 3.34 19.48 3.40
N ALA A 54 4.51 18.94 3.03
CA ALA A 54 5.54 19.72 2.32
C ALA A 54 5.32 19.77 0.79
N SER A 55 4.59 18.80 0.21
CA SER A 55 4.35 18.72 -1.24
C SER A 55 3.37 19.78 -1.73
N GLU A 56 2.37 20.16 -0.93
CA GLU A 56 1.41 21.21 -1.30
C GLU A 56 2.10 22.53 -1.63
N THR A 57 3.09 22.94 -0.84
CA THR A 57 3.83 24.19 -1.06
C THR A 57 4.89 24.08 -2.17
N GLN A 58 5.42 22.89 -2.43
CA GLN A 58 6.48 22.70 -3.42
C GLN A 58 5.96 22.85 -4.87
N TYR A 59 4.72 22.45 -5.13
CA TYR A 59 4.15 22.42 -6.48
C TYR A 59 2.94 23.37 -6.66
N ALA A 60 2.55 24.12 -5.63
CA ALA A 60 1.38 25.03 -5.63
C ALA A 60 1.34 26.03 -6.79
N ASP A 61 2.49 26.58 -7.17
CA ASP A 61 2.60 27.62 -8.20
C ASP A 61 3.00 27.04 -9.57
N THR A 62 3.03 25.72 -9.73
CA THR A 62 3.44 25.04 -10.95
C THR A 62 2.23 24.56 -11.75
N GLU A 63 2.19 24.85 -13.05
CA GLU A 63 1.11 24.40 -13.90
C GLU A 63 1.11 22.87 -14.07
N VAL A 64 -0.07 22.27 -14.27
CA VAL A 64 -0.22 20.82 -14.44
C VAL A 64 0.62 20.29 -15.60
N GLU A 65 0.71 21.04 -16.70
CA GLU A 65 1.50 20.63 -17.87
C GLU A 65 3.01 20.58 -17.54
N GLU A 66 3.51 21.54 -16.75
CA GLU A 66 4.90 21.57 -16.29
C GLU A 66 5.18 20.42 -15.31
N LEU A 67 4.24 20.09 -14.42
CA LEU A 67 4.32 18.91 -13.55
C LEU A 67 4.41 17.61 -14.36
N LEU A 68 3.65 17.49 -15.45
CA LEU A 68 3.72 16.33 -16.34
C LEU A 68 5.05 16.25 -17.11
N ILE A 69 5.66 17.38 -17.45
CA ILE A 69 7.00 17.43 -18.03
C ILE A 69 8.03 16.96 -17.00
N MET A 70 8.03 17.54 -15.79
CA MET A 70 8.93 17.14 -14.70
C MET A 70 8.82 15.64 -14.38
N LEU A 71 7.59 15.11 -14.32
CA LEU A 71 7.33 13.69 -14.08
C LEU A 71 7.97 12.78 -15.13
N ARG A 72 8.02 13.22 -16.40
CA ARG A 72 8.63 12.49 -17.51
C ARG A 72 10.16 12.57 -17.50
N GLU A 73 10.70 13.71 -17.09
CA GLU A 73 12.15 13.97 -17.10
C GLU A 73 12.87 13.36 -15.90
N THR A 74 12.22 13.26 -14.74
CA THR A 74 12.84 12.69 -13.55
C THR A 74 12.98 11.16 -13.65
N GLU A 75 14.16 10.65 -13.30
CA GLU A 75 14.41 9.21 -13.14
C GLU A 75 14.19 8.73 -11.70
N ASN A 76 13.99 9.65 -10.76
CA ASN A 76 13.81 9.34 -9.35
C ASN A 76 12.35 8.97 -9.06
N LEU A 77 12.11 7.71 -8.70
CA LEU A 77 10.77 7.20 -8.43
C LEU A 77 10.10 7.85 -7.21
N GLU A 78 10.86 8.30 -6.21
CA GLU A 78 10.27 9.00 -5.06
C GLU A 78 9.73 10.36 -5.46
N GLU A 79 10.47 11.11 -6.29
CA GLU A 79 10.01 12.39 -6.85
C GLU A 79 8.81 12.20 -7.78
N GLN A 80 8.80 11.14 -8.59
CA GLN A 80 7.60 10.77 -9.37
C GLN A 80 6.40 10.51 -8.45
N GLY A 81 6.63 9.91 -7.28
CA GLY A 81 5.62 9.69 -6.25
C GLY A 81 5.06 10.98 -5.71
N ASP A 82 5.92 11.92 -5.35
CA ASP A 82 5.53 13.23 -4.79
C ASP A 82 4.72 14.06 -5.80
N ILE A 83 5.17 14.11 -7.06
CA ILE A 83 4.44 14.81 -8.15
C ILE A 83 3.08 14.15 -8.38
N LEU A 84 3.02 12.82 -8.46
CA LEU A 84 1.76 12.11 -8.69
C LEU A 84 0.80 12.23 -7.49
N GLN A 85 1.30 12.24 -6.26
CA GLN A 85 0.48 12.50 -5.07
C GLN A 85 -0.17 13.88 -5.18
N TYR A 86 0.63 14.92 -5.47
CA TYR A 86 0.10 16.27 -5.65
C TYR A 86 -0.94 16.37 -6.78
N LEU A 87 -0.68 15.73 -7.92
CA LEU A 87 -1.62 15.69 -9.04
C LEU A 87 -2.91 14.92 -8.70
N VAL A 88 -2.82 13.84 -7.92
CA VAL A 88 -4.00 13.11 -7.43
C VAL A 88 -4.84 13.97 -6.49
N ASP A 89 -4.20 14.72 -5.59
CA ASP A 89 -4.89 15.56 -4.61
C ASP A 89 -5.58 16.76 -5.28
N THR A 90 -4.97 17.35 -6.31
CA THR A 90 -5.48 18.57 -6.97
C THR A 90 -6.43 18.29 -8.14
N GLN A 91 -6.14 17.28 -8.97
CA GLN A 91 -6.91 16.99 -10.20
C GLN A 91 -7.76 15.72 -10.09
N GLY A 92 -7.39 14.80 -9.21
CA GLY A 92 -8.02 13.51 -9.08
C GLY A 92 -7.52 12.46 -10.08
N LEU A 93 -7.71 11.19 -9.73
CA LEU A 93 -7.22 10.03 -10.49
C LEU A 93 -7.72 9.94 -11.95
N ALA A 94 -8.90 10.51 -12.24
CA ALA A 94 -9.54 10.41 -13.54
C ALA A 94 -9.10 11.50 -14.54
N TYR A 95 -8.25 12.45 -14.11
CA TYR A 95 -7.76 13.51 -14.98
C TYR A 95 -6.97 12.93 -16.16
N GLU A 96 -7.28 13.41 -17.36
CA GLU A 96 -6.63 13.03 -18.60
C GLU A 96 -5.41 13.93 -18.85
N THR A 97 -4.26 13.31 -19.07
CA THR A 97 -2.95 14.00 -19.15
C THR A 97 -2.65 14.60 -20.52
N GLY A 98 -3.60 14.52 -21.47
CA GLY A 98 -3.37 14.88 -22.87
C GLY A 98 -2.47 13.91 -23.65
N ILE A 99 -1.87 12.93 -22.98
CA ILE A 99 -1.05 11.87 -23.58
C ILE A 99 -1.97 10.79 -24.14
N VAL A 100 -1.72 10.36 -25.36
CA VAL A 100 -2.41 9.21 -25.97
C VAL A 100 -1.43 8.06 -26.09
N ASP A 101 -1.78 6.92 -25.49
CA ASP A 101 -1.03 5.67 -25.61
C ASP A 101 -1.94 4.59 -26.19
N GLU A 102 -1.49 3.92 -27.27
CA GLU A 102 -2.26 2.92 -28.01
C GLU A 102 -3.71 3.34 -28.37
N GLY A 103 -3.92 4.64 -28.63
CA GLY A 103 -5.24 5.20 -28.97
C GLY A 103 -6.17 5.44 -27.77
N LYS A 104 -5.66 5.33 -26.53
CA LYS A 104 -6.38 5.67 -25.30
C LYS A 104 -5.76 6.88 -24.61
N ALA A 105 -6.61 7.76 -24.08
CA ALA A 105 -6.14 8.85 -23.23
C ALA A 105 -5.56 8.28 -21.94
N VAL A 106 -4.33 8.68 -21.61
CA VAL A 106 -3.64 8.26 -20.39
C VAL A 106 -4.11 9.14 -19.24
N THR A 107 -4.57 8.51 -18.17
CA THR A 107 -5.01 9.20 -16.95
C THR A 107 -3.89 9.24 -15.90
N ILE A 108 -4.02 10.14 -14.91
CA ILE A 108 -3.13 10.12 -13.73
C ILE A 108 -3.13 8.74 -13.08
N LYS A 109 -4.29 8.06 -13.00
CA LYS A 109 -4.39 6.70 -12.48
C LYS A 109 -3.51 5.71 -13.24
N ASP A 110 -3.36 5.87 -14.55
CA ASP A 110 -2.55 4.97 -15.36
C ASP A 110 -1.05 5.24 -15.14
N LEU A 111 -0.64 6.50 -15.06
CA LEU A 111 0.72 6.87 -14.66
C LEU A 111 1.08 6.33 -13.27
N LEU A 112 0.14 6.43 -12.33
CA LEU A 112 0.30 5.92 -10.98
C LEU A 112 0.43 4.38 -10.93
N LYS A 113 -0.29 3.65 -11.79
CA LYS A 113 -0.08 2.20 -11.94
C LYS A 113 1.33 1.88 -12.43
N VAL A 114 1.82 2.63 -13.43
CA VAL A 114 3.17 2.44 -13.95
C VAL A 114 4.21 2.68 -12.84
N LEU A 115 4.05 3.74 -12.05
CA LEU A 115 4.93 4.00 -10.91
C LEU A 115 4.87 2.87 -9.88
N TYR A 116 3.66 2.41 -9.52
CA TYR A 116 3.47 1.29 -8.60
C TYR A 116 4.22 0.03 -9.07
N GLU A 117 4.11 -0.32 -10.34
CA GLU A 117 4.80 -1.48 -10.92
C GLU A 117 6.32 -1.33 -10.89
N LYS A 118 6.84 -0.14 -11.24
CA LYS A 118 8.28 0.17 -11.13
C LYS A 118 8.78 0.08 -9.70
N ALA A 119 8.03 0.63 -8.74
CA ALA A 119 8.34 0.56 -7.31
C ALA A 119 8.40 -0.90 -6.82
N CYS A 120 7.50 -1.76 -7.30
CA CYS A 120 7.54 -3.20 -7.03
C CYS A 120 8.81 -3.86 -7.58
N GLN A 121 9.18 -3.57 -8.83
CA GLN A 121 10.38 -4.14 -9.47
C GLN A 121 11.67 -3.74 -8.73
N GLN A 122 11.74 -2.49 -8.27
CA GLN A 122 12.87 -1.96 -7.51
C GLN A 122 12.79 -2.25 -6.01
N LYS A 123 11.72 -2.89 -5.53
CA LYS A 123 11.49 -3.24 -4.12
C LYS A 123 11.49 -2.02 -3.18
N LEU A 124 11.03 -0.87 -3.68
CA LEU A 124 10.87 0.36 -2.90
C LEU A 124 9.58 0.28 -2.08
N TRP A 125 9.58 -0.51 -1.01
CA TRP A 125 8.36 -0.89 -0.30
C TRP A 125 7.57 0.29 0.28
N GLY A 126 8.23 1.36 0.70
CA GLY A 126 7.55 2.60 1.11
C GLY A 126 6.70 3.17 -0.03
N LEU A 127 7.32 3.34 -1.21
CA LEU A 127 6.64 3.84 -2.41
C LEU A 127 5.57 2.88 -2.93
N VAL A 128 5.80 1.56 -2.87
CA VAL A 128 4.79 0.54 -3.20
C VAL A 128 3.55 0.72 -2.34
N ARG A 129 3.71 0.93 -1.03
CA ARG A 129 2.59 1.13 -0.13
C ARG A 129 1.87 2.44 -0.40
N HIS A 130 2.62 3.51 -0.55
CA HIS A 130 2.09 4.82 -0.83
C HIS A 130 1.24 4.84 -2.12
N THR A 131 1.81 4.34 -3.22
CA THR A 131 1.11 4.26 -4.51
C THR A 131 -0.06 3.27 -4.51
N ALA A 132 0.02 2.17 -3.75
CA ALA A 132 -1.13 1.29 -3.55
C ALA A 132 -2.27 1.97 -2.76
N GLY A 133 -1.94 2.76 -1.75
CA GLY A 133 -2.89 3.56 -0.98
C GLY A 133 -3.63 4.55 -1.88
N MET A 134 -2.89 5.33 -2.68
CA MET A 134 -3.49 6.24 -3.67
C MET A 134 -4.39 5.52 -4.69
N LEU A 135 -4.04 4.31 -5.12
CA LEU A 135 -4.85 3.50 -6.02
C LEU A 135 -6.09 2.88 -5.34
N GLY A 136 -6.28 3.07 -4.04
CA GLY A 136 -7.35 2.48 -3.26
C GLY A 136 -7.25 0.96 -3.14
N LYS A 137 -6.03 0.41 -3.28
CA LYS A 137 -5.78 -1.03 -3.08
C LYS A 137 -6.02 -1.38 -1.60
N ARG A 138 -6.48 -2.61 -1.38
CA ARG A 138 -6.98 -3.06 -0.09
C ARG A 138 -6.32 -4.39 0.28
N VAL A 139 -5.97 -4.53 1.56
CA VAL A 139 -5.49 -5.80 2.11
C VAL A 139 -6.68 -6.76 2.21
N GLU A 140 -6.58 -7.89 1.53
CA GLU A 140 -7.57 -8.96 1.55
C GLU A 140 -7.50 -9.79 2.84
N ASP A 141 -8.58 -10.49 3.18
CA ASP A 141 -8.64 -11.41 4.33
C ASP A 141 -8.34 -10.78 5.71
N LEU A 142 -8.31 -9.45 5.84
CA LEU A 142 -7.99 -8.76 7.10
C LEU A 142 -8.91 -9.18 8.25
N ALA A 143 -10.24 -9.18 8.03
CA ALA A 143 -11.20 -9.58 9.05
C ALA A 143 -11.02 -11.04 9.49
N LYS A 144 -10.71 -11.92 8.53
CA LYS A 144 -10.41 -13.33 8.79
C LYS A 144 -9.11 -13.49 9.57
N ALA A 145 -8.07 -12.75 9.21
CA ALA A 145 -6.79 -12.75 9.89
C ALA A 145 -6.92 -12.33 11.36
N VAL A 146 -7.60 -11.22 11.62
CA VAL A 146 -7.88 -10.76 12.99
C VAL A 146 -8.69 -11.81 13.75
N THR A 147 -9.73 -12.39 13.13
CA THR A 147 -10.51 -13.48 13.74
C THR A 147 -9.63 -14.68 14.11
N ASP A 148 -8.73 -15.09 13.23
CA ASP A 148 -7.80 -16.21 13.45
C ASP A 148 -6.88 -16.00 14.66
N LEU A 149 -6.46 -14.75 14.91
CA LEU A 149 -5.69 -14.37 16.10
C LEU A 149 -6.55 -14.43 17.37
N LEU A 150 -7.75 -13.85 17.32
CA LEU A 150 -8.64 -13.75 18.49
C LEU A 150 -9.15 -15.11 18.98
N VAL A 151 -9.56 -16.00 18.07
CA VAL A 151 -10.07 -17.35 18.46
C VAL A 151 -8.99 -18.20 19.12
N ARG A 152 -7.71 -17.91 18.87
CA ARG A 152 -6.55 -18.53 19.51
C ARG A 152 -6.12 -17.80 20.78
N GLN A 153 -7.02 -17.01 21.35
CA GLN A 153 -6.85 -16.30 22.62
C GLN A 153 -5.67 -15.32 22.61
N LYS A 154 -5.40 -14.68 21.46
CA LYS A 154 -4.43 -13.59 21.35
C LYS A 154 -5.12 -12.25 21.52
N GLN A 155 -4.59 -11.41 22.39
CA GLN A 155 -4.99 -10.01 22.49
C GLN A 155 -4.29 -9.22 21.40
N VAL A 156 -5.02 -8.60 20.49
CA VAL A 156 -4.44 -7.84 19.37
C VAL A 156 -4.63 -6.36 19.62
N THR A 157 -3.56 -5.57 19.46
CA THR A 157 -3.64 -4.11 19.48
C THR A 157 -3.00 -3.51 18.22
N VAL A 158 -3.55 -2.40 17.75
CA VAL A 158 -3.05 -1.60 16.62
C VAL A 158 -2.87 -0.15 17.06
N GLY A 159 -2.05 0.61 16.33
CA GLY A 159 -1.75 1.99 16.67
C GLY A 159 -0.62 2.17 17.68
N MET A 160 -0.26 3.43 17.95
CA MET A 160 0.93 3.79 18.70
C MET A 160 0.63 4.06 20.19
N PRO A 161 1.29 3.37 21.13
CA PRO A 161 1.14 3.67 22.55
C PRO A 161 1.71 5.05 22.91
N PRO A 162 1.20 5.71 23.97
CA PRO A 162 0.07 5.30 24.82
C PRO A 162 -1.28 5.88 24.38
N LEU A 163 -1.32 6.90 23.52
CA LEU A 163 -2.54 7.65 23.20
C LEU A 163 -3.39 7.05 22.07
N HIS A 164 -2.76 6.34 21.13
CA HIS A 164 -3.42 5.84 19.92
C HIS A 164 -3.36 4.31 19.81
N GLU A 165 -3.13 3.61 20.93
CA GLU A 165 -3.18 2.14 20.94
C GLU A 165 -4.62 1.66 21.16
N HIS A 166 -5.17 0.97 20.18
CA HIS A 166 -6.52 0.43 20.20
C HIS A 166 -6.49 -1.09 20.28
N ALA A 167 -7.16 -1.64 21.29
CA ALA A 167 -7.32 -3.08 21.44
C ALA A 167 -8.50 -3.59 20.61
N ILE A 168 -8.27 -4.63 19.83
CA ILE A 168 -9.31 -5.37 19.12
C ILE A 168 -9.70 -6.55 19.99
N THR A 169 -10.85 -6.46 20.66
CA THR A 169 -11.29 -7.44 21.66
C THR A 169 -12.30 -8.46 21.12
N ALA A 170 -12.86 -8.20 19.95
CA ALA A 170 -13.81 -9.07 19.28
C ALA A 170 -13.58 -9.06 17.76
N PRO A 171 -13.99 -10.11 17.03
CA PRO A 171 -14.00 -10.09 15.58
C PRO A 171 -14.86 -8.94 15.08
N LEU A 172 -14.30 -8.13 14.17
CA LEU A 172 -14.97 -6.97 13.59
C LEU A 172 -15.12 -7.17 12.06
N PRO A 173 -16.17 -6.61 11.45
CA PRO A 173 -16.26 -6.48 10.01
C PRO A 173 -15.04 -5.76 9.42
N GLU A 174 -14.72 -6.05 8.16
CA GLU A 174 -13.56 -5.49 7.48
C GLU A 174 -13.61 -3.95 7.36
N ALA A 175 -14.81 -3.38 7.19
CA ALA A 175 -14.98 -1.93 7.14
C ALA A 175 -14.60 -1.29 8.49
N ASP A 176 -15.13 -1.83 9.59
CA ASP A 176 -14.89 -1.32 10.94
C ASP A 176 -13.42 -1.47 11.35
N LEU A 177 -12.77 -2.58 10.98
CA LEU A 177 -11.33 -2.76 11.18
C LEU A 177 -10.50 -1.70 10.47
N ARG A 178 -10.86 -1.35 9.22
CA ARG A 178 -10.16 -0.30 8.48
C ARG A 178 -10.34 1.05 9.13
N THR A 179 -11.56 1.40 9.52
CA THR A 179 -11.82 2.66 10.23
C THR A 179 -11.06 2.73 11.54
N LEU A 180 -11.01 1.63 12.31
CA LEU A 180 -10.26 1.54 13.55
C LEU A 180 -8.74 1.72 13.32
N ILE A 181 -8.18 1.02 12.33
CA ILE A 181 -6.74 1.12 12.02
C ILE A 181 -6.40 2.51 11.48
N HIS A 182 -7.20 3.06 10.56
CA HIS A 182 -6.99 4.40 10.05
C HIS A 182 -7.08 5.45 11.16
N GLY A 183 -8.08 5.37 12.05
CA GLY A 183 -8.17 6.26 13.21
C GLY A 183 -7.00 6.14 14.20
N ALA A 184 -6.33 4.98 14.24
CA ALA A 184 -5.17 4.74 15.09
C ALA A 184 -3.87 5.36 14.54
N TYR A 185 -3.78 5.58 13.23
CA TYR A 185 -2.58 6.10 12.55
C TYR A 185 -2.79 7.48 11.88
N GLY A 186 -4.03 7.98 11.83
CA GLY A 186 -4.38 9.26 11.21
C GLY A 186 -4.07 9.27 9.71
N ASP A 187 -3.40 10.32 9.26
CA ASP A 187 -3.07 10.53 7.85
C ASP A 187 -1.91 9.66 7.34
N ASP A 188 -1.27 8.85 8.21
CA ASP A 188 -0.23 7.91 7.80
C ASP A 188 -0.80 6.60 7.24
N GLU A 189 -1.33 6.69 6.01
CA GLU A 189 -1.89 5.55 5.26
C GLU A 189 -0.88 4.43 5.02
N SER A 190 0.41 4.78 4.88
CA SER A 190 1.47 3.79 4.66
C SER A 190 1.66 2.90 5.89
N THR A 191 1.69 3.50 7.08
CA THR A 191 1.77 2.77 8.34
C THR A 191 0.48 2.03 8.66
N ALA A 192 -0.68 2.61 8.35
CA ALA A 192 -1.97 1.94 8.48
C ALA A 192 -2.04 0.67 7.60
N MET A 193 -1.54 0.73 6.36
CA MET A 193 -1.49 -0.43 5.48
C MET A 193 -0.47 -1.48 5.95
N LEU A 194 0.72 -1.06 6.39
CA LEU A 194 1.71 -1.97 6.97
C LEU A 194 1.13 -2.72 8.19
N SER A 195 0.34 -2.03 9.03
CA SER A 195 -0.33 -2.66 10.17
C SER A 195 -1.32 -3.74 9.75
N GLN A 196 -2.10 -3.49 8.68
CA GLN A 196 -2.99 -4.49 8.09
C GLN A 196 -2.22 -5.69 7.53
N GLU A 197 -1.12 -5.45 6.81
CA GLU A 197 -0.24 -6.51 6.27
C GLU A 197 0.32 -7.39 7.40
N LEU A 198 0.82 -6.76 8.47
CA LEU A 198 1.37 -7.46 9.64
C LEU A 198 0.31 -8.31 10.33
N LEU A 199 -0.93 -7.83 10.49
CA LEU A 199 -2.02 -8.62 11.05
C LEU A 199 -2.29 -9.88 10.22
N VAL A 200 -2.36 -9.74 8.89
CA VAL A 200 -2.54 -10.88 7.98
C VAL A 200 -1.36 -11.85 8.07
N TYR A 201 -0.14 -11.34 8.18
CA TYR A 201 1.05 -12.16 8.31
C TYR A 201 1.10 -12.94 9.64
N LEU A 202 0.85 -12.26 10.76
CA LEU A 202 0.77 -12.89 12.08
C LEU A 202 -0.31 -13.97 12.12
N ALA A 203 -1.46 -13.71 11.50
CA ALA A 203 -2.54 -14.69 11.38
C ALA A 203 -2.18 -15.88 10.48
N MET A 204 -1.33 -15.70 9.47
CA MET A 204 -0.76 -16.83 8.72
C MET A 204 0.13 -17.67 9.63
N PHE A 205 1.07 -17.04 10.34
CA PHE A 205 2.01 -17.74 11.19
C PHE A 205 1.35 -18.52 12.31
N ILE A 206 0.37 -17.94 13.01
CA ILE A 206 -0.30 -18.67 14.09
C ILE A 206 -1.06 -19.91 13.58
N ARG A 207 -1.40 -19.96 12.28
CA ARG A 207 -2.05 -21.13 11.65
C ARG A 207 -1.04 -22.19 11.21
N THR A 208 0.16 -21.81 10.80
CA THR A 208 1.18 -22.72 10.28
C THR A 208 2.16 -23.17 11.35
N GLU A 209 2.51 -22.28 12.28
CA GLU A 209 3.52 -22.46 13.31
C GLU A 209 3.01 -21.93 14.68
N PRO A 210 1.93 -22.52 15.23
CA PRO A 210 1.32 -22.06 16.49
C PRO A 210 2.27 -22.09 17.69
N GLN A 211 3.30 -22.95 17.67
CA GLN A 211 4.30 -23.07 18.72
C GLN A 211 5.08 -21.78 18.97
N LEU A 212 5.28 -20.94 17.93
CA LEU A 212 5.97 -19.65 18.06
C LEU A 212 5.19 -18.66 18.93
N PHE A 213 3.89 -18.90 19.11
CA PHE A 213 2.98 -17.99 19.81
C PHE A 213 2.59 -18.52 21.18
N HIS A 214 3.14 -19.65 21.66
CA HIS A 214 2.64 -20.30 22.87
C HIS A 214 2.73 -19.39 24.11
N GLU A 215 3.88 -18.75 24.31
CA GLU A 215 4.13 -17.85 25.45
C GLU A 215 3.72 -16.39 25.18
N MET A 216 3.31 -16.08 23.95
CA MET A 216 2.95 -14.72 23.54
C MET A 216 1.43 -14.51 23.66
N LEU A 217 0.98 -13.82 24.71
CA LEU A 217 -0.46 -13.58 24.96
C LEU A 217 -1.01 -12.36 24.20
N ARG A 218 -0.17 -11.33 24.01
CA ARG A 218 -0.57 -10.05 23.40
C ARG A 218 0.32 -9.73 22.21
N LEU A 219 -0.31 -9.36 21.09
CA LEU A 219 0.29 -8.93 19.85
C LEU A 219 0.08 -7.42 19.70
N ARG A 220 1.11 -6.63 19.95
CA ARG A 220 1.07 -5.17 19.83
C ARG A 220 1.66 -4.75 18.49
N VAL A 221 0.83 -4.69 17.46
CA VAL A 221 1.29 -4.49 16.07
C VAL A 221 2.00 -3.15 15.90
N GLY A 222 1.52 -2.09 16.55
CA GLY A 222 2.17 -0.78 16.45
C GLY A 222 3.60 -0.73 16.99
N LEU A 223 3.94 -1.58 17.97
CA LEU A 223 5.32 -1.68 18.49
C LEU A 223 6.26 -2.47 17.57
N ILE A 224 5.73 -3.30 16.68
CA ILE A 224 6.54 -4.06 15.71
C ILE A 224 7.05 -3.14 14.59
N ILE A 225 6.38 -2.03 14.35
CA ILE A 225 6.70 -1.07 13.30
C ILE A 225 7.85 -0.13 13.70
N GLN A 226 8.15 0.00 15.01
CA GLN A 226 9.25 0.83 15.54
C GLN A 226 10.61 0.15 15.41
#